data_AF-A0A3M1PX87-F1
#
_entry.id   AF-A0A3M1PX87-F1
#
_cell.length_a   1.000
_cell.length_b   1.000
_cell.length_c   1.000
_cell.angle_alpha   90.00
_cell.angle_beta   90.00
_cell.angle_gamma   90.00
#
_symmetry.space_group_name_H-M   'P 1'
#
loop_
_entity.id
_entity.type
_entity.pdbx_description
1 polymer ?
#
loop_
_entity_poly.entity_id
_entity_poly.type
_entity_poly.pdbx_seq_one_letter_code
_entity_poly.pdbx_strand_id
1 'polypeptide(L)'
;MRRWRWDARDPRTSAPVRCKRDQWYLIRAACANGRPPACDAMMVRFLTDDVPCDERVVQLSLLECGATPAAVGWLRTPEEATHLQLRLVELPPEAFDRVELWPIAERDPKCHPHANVPRWSAYRRREPHGRVSIPAALEGLLDVFRGADVEVIERPRSRAMLAKAVVARTCILDPSWCDELGLTLADLRRLGRDAHVVVDLASFAALLGRATERGKIETRRYASPYELMSARVEFADVPTRGFALHDVLPYATVDDDMRFSTRVLRANRAWKAFADAEGVATLLSSETPWENRCGDVLSAAWAVGDGELLLTDLPWLVAGRDGRLAAPRLAEHLLRMHVGLPLDDAVQYWTRWEDPRVVLRDIADLTRRFAPLQAV
;
A
#
# COMPACT_ATOMS: atom_id res chain seq x y z
N MET A 1 -19.31 -14.20 -25.08
CA MET A 1 -19.39 -12.73 -24.91
C MET A 1 -20.61 -12.22 -25.64
N ARG A 2 -21.66 -11.81 -24.93
CA ARG A 2 -22.74 -11.05 -25.56
C ARG A 2 -22.28 -9.60 -25.69
N ARG A 3 -22.22 -9.10 -26.93
CA ARG A 3 -21.81 -7.73 -27.23
C ARG A 3 -22.79 -6.75 -26.57
N TRP A 4 -22.25 -5.63 -26.10
CA TRP A 4 -23.01 -4.41 -25.82
C TRP A 4 -24.06 -4.15 -26.91
N ARG A 5 -25.28 -3.77 -26.50
CA ARG A 5 -26.36 -3.42 -27.42
C ARG A 5 -27.03 -2.15 -26.96
N TRP A 6 -27.06 -1.16 -27.85
CA TRP A 6 -27.97 -0.03 -27.74
C TRP A 6 -29.41 -0.55 -27.79
N ASP A 7 -30.30 0.11 -27.05
CA ASP A 7 -31.72 -0.18 -27.10
C ASP A 7 -32.20 0.10 -28.54
N ALA A 8 -32.90 -0.87 -29.13
CA ALA A 8 -33.45 -0.73 -30.47
C ALA A 8 -34.49 0.41 -30.55
N ARG A 9 -35.08 0.81 -29.42
CA ARG A 9 -36.07 1.87 -29.31
C ARG A 9 -35.46 3.25 -29.06
N ASP A 10 -34.28 3.30 -28.43
CA ASP A 10 -33.53 4.51 -28.19
C ASP A 10 -32.03 4.24 -28.39
N PRO A 11 -31.46 4.60 -29.56
CA PRO A 11 -30.07 4.31 -29.87
C PRO A 11 -29.08 5.09 -28.99
N ARG A 12 -29.55 6.01 -28.14
CA ARG A 12 -28.72 6.74 -27.17
C ARG A 12 -28.72 6.09 -25.79
N THR A 13 -29.58 5.11 -25.56
CA THR A 13 -29.68 4.40 -24.29
C THR A 13 -29.34 2.94 -24.51
N SER A 14 -28.63 2.33 -23.57
CA SER A 14 -28.33 0.90 -23.65
C SER A 14 -29.48 0.03 -23.16
N ALA A 15 -29.49 -1.23 -23.60
CA ALA A 15 -30.22 -2.24 -22.83
C ALA A 15 -29.70 -2.27 -21.38
N PRO A 16 -30.57 -2.52 -20.38
CA PRO A 16 -30.13 -2.75 -19.00
C PRO A 16 -29.11 -3.88 -18.92
N VAL A 17 -28.03 -3.67 -18.16
CA VAL A 17 -27.04 -4.69 -17.86
C VAL A 17 -27.07 -4.98 -16.37
N ARG A 18 -27.22 -6.25 -16.01
CA ARG A 18 -27.21 -6.68 -14.61
C ARG A 18 -25.86 -6.33 -13.97
N CYS A 19 -25.91 -5.68 -12.82
CA CYS A 19 -24.74 -5.33 -12.04
C CYS A 19 -24.81 -5.95 -10.63
N LYS A 20 -23.66 -6.02 -9.97
CA LYS A 20 -23.59 -6.37 -8.56
C LYS A 20 -23.87 -5.11 -7.73
N ARG A 21 -24.49 -5.31 -6.57
CA ARG A 21 -24.71 -4.26 -5.57
C ARG A 21 -23.36 -3.82 -5.00
N ASP A 22 -23.22 -2.53 -4.75
CA ASP A 22 -22.03 -1.92 -4.17
C ASP A 22 -20.69 -2.31 -4.84
N GLN A 23 -20.70 -2.43 -6.16
CA GLN A 23 -19.59 -2.92 -6.96
C GLN A 23 -18.98 -1.79 -7.78
N TRP A 24 -17.64 -1.77 -7.82
CA TRP A 24 -16.92 -0.90 -8.74
C TRP A 24 -16.76 -1.54 -10.11
N TYR A 25 -16.81 -0.70 -11.14
CA TYR A 25 -16.67 -1.05 -12.54
C TYR A 25 -15.71 -0.08 -13.23
N LEU A 26 -14.81 -0.65 -14.05
CA LEU A 26 -14.11 0.08 -15.10
C LEU A 26 -14.94 -0.02 -16.38
N ILE A 27 -15.35 1.13 -16.89
CA ILE A 27 -15.96 1.27 -18.21
C ILE A 27 -14.83 1.41 -19.22
N ARG A 28 -14.88 0.62 -20.31
CA ARG A 28 -14.00 0.79 -21.48
C ARG A 28 -14.84 0.86 -22.75
N ALA A 29 -14.80 2.00 -23.43
CA ALA A 29 -15.51 2.25 -24.66
C ALA A 29 -14.52 2.36 -25.83
N ALA A 30 -14.56 1.44 -26.80
CA ALA A 30 -13.77 1.53 -28.02
C ALA A 30 -14.36 2.62 -28.92
N CYS A 31 -13.55 3.60 -29.29
CA CYS A 31 -14.00 4.73 -30.08
C CYS A 31 -14.21 4.33 -31.54
N ALA A 32 -15.34 4.72 -32.13
CA ALA A 32 -15.65 4.38 -33.51
C ALA A 32 -14.71 5.08 -34.50
N ASN A 33 -14.42 4.39 -35.62
CA ASN A 33 -13.60 4.93 -36.72
C ASN A 33 -12.20 5.42 -36.30
N GLY A 34 -11.69 4.95 -35.16
CA GLY A 34 -10.38 5.34 -34.66
C GLY A 34 -10.29 6.81 -34.22
N ARG A 35 -11.42 7.50 -34.00
CA ARG A 35 -11.44 8.91 -33.57
C ARG A 35 -11.99 9.04 -32.15
N PRO A 36 -11.31 9.77 -31.26
CA PRO A 36 -11.81 10.00 -29.91
C PRO A 36 -13.16 10.76 -29.96
N PRO A 37 -14.13 10.42 -29.10
CA PRO A 37 -15.37 11.18 -28.97
C PRO A 37 -15.06 12.63 -28.54
N ALA A 38 -15.89 13.57 -28.98
CA ALA A 38 -15.77 14.99 -28.61
C ALA A 38 -16.22 15.30 -27.17
N CYS A 39 -16.63 14.29 -26.39
CA CYS A 39 -17.12 14.43 -25.02
C CYS A 39 -16.24 13.63 -24.07
N ASP A 40 -16.02 14.21 -22.88
CA ASP A 40 -15.28 13.65 -21.76
C ASP A 40 -16.20 13.03 -20.70
N ALA A 41 -17.49 12.82 -21.00
CA ALA A 41 -18.43 12.27 -20.03
C ALA A 41 -19.52 11.38 -20.66
N MET A 42 -20.07 10.50 -19.84
CA MET A 42 -21.22 9.64 -20.17
C MET A 42 -22.16 9.55 -18.97
N MET A 43 -23.46 9.53 -19.21
CA MET A 43 -24.44 9.36 -18.14
C MET A 43 -24.72 7.87 -17.91
N VAL A 44 -24.84 7.46 -16.64
CA VAL A 44 -25.19 6.11 -16.25
C VAL A 44 -26.39 6.16 -15.34
N ARG A 45 -27.46 5.50 -15.75
CA ARG A 45 -28.69 5.32 -14.97
C ARG A 45 -28.65 3.96 -14.29
N PHE A 46 -28.97 3.93 -13.01
CA PHE A 46 -29.12 2.71 -12.23
C PHE A 46 -30.59 2.37 -12.07
N LEU A 47 -30.88 1.07 -12.08
CA LEU A 47 -32.23 0.55 -11.96
C LEU A 47 -32.29 -0.47 -10.81
N THR A 48 -33.41 -0.44 -10.09
CA THR A 48 -33.85 -1.49 -9.17
C THR A 48 -35.13 -2.07 -9.73
N ASP A 49 -35.10 -3.33 -10.14
CA ASP A 49 -36.25 -4.02 -10.75
C ASP A 49 -36.88 -3.22 -11.91
N ASP A 50 -36.03 -2.77 -12.84
CA ASP A 50 -36.35 -1.92 -14.00
C ASP A 50 -36.85 -0.50 -13.71
N VAL A 51 -36.93 -0.09 -12.44
CA VAL A 51 -37.27 1.28 -12.04
C VAL A 51 -36.00 2.10 -11.79
N PRO A 52 -35.84 3.30 -12.38
CA PRO A 52 -34.69 4.17 -12.11
C PRO A 52 -34.57 4.53 -10.64
N CYS A 53 -33.38 4.29 -10.05
CA CYS A 53 -33.09 4.60 -8.66
C CYS A 53 -32.01 5.68 -8.48
N ASP A 54 -31.04 5.79 -9.40
CA ASP A 54 -29.96 6.79 -9.36
C ASP A 54 -29.48 7.12 -10.78
N GLU A 55 -28.87 8.29 -10.98
CA GLU A 55 -28.19 8.68 -12.23
C GLU A 55 -26.85 9.35 -11.90
N ARG A 56 -25.77 8.94 -12.59
CA ARG A 56 -24.42 9.46 -12.37
C ARG A 56 -23.74 9.82 -13.67
N VAL A 57 -22.98 10.91 -13.63
CA VAL A 57 -22.05 11.27 -14.70
C VAL A 57 -20.74 10.53 -14.47
N VAL A 58 -20.29 9.78 -15.46
CA VAL A 58 -18.97 9.15 -15.52
C VAL A 58 -18.08 9.98 -16.41
N GLN A 59 -17.02 10.52 -15.82
CA GLN A 59 -15.95 11.18 -16.56
C GLN A 59 -15.13 10.11 -17.31
N LEU A 60 -14.85 10.40 -18.58
CA LEU A 60 -14.16 9.55 -19.54
C LEU A 60 -12.79 10.15 -19.85
N SER A 61 -11.76 9.32 -19.71
CA SER A 61 -10.38 9.64 -20.10
C SER A 61 -10.00 8.88 -21.37
N LEU A 62 -9.31 9.54 -22.30
CA LEU A 62 -8.89 8.92 -23.55
C LEU A 62 -7.63 8.06 -23.37
N LEU A 63 -7.70 6.82 -23.87
CA LEU A 63 -6.62 5.87 -24.07
C LEU A 63 -6.10 5.97 -25.51
N GLU A 64 -4.89 6.51 -25.68
CA GLU A 64 -4.18 6.51 -26.97
C GLU A 64 -3.33 5.23 -27.20
N CYS A 65 -3.45 4.22 -26.34
CA CYS A 65 -2.60 3.03 -26.37
C CYS A 65 -3.22 1.90 -27.21
N GLY A 66 -2.59 1.56 -28.35
CA GLY A 66 -2.96 0.44 -29.23
C GLY A 66 -3.45 0.87 -30.62
N ALA A 67 -3.99 -0.07 -31.40
CA ALA A 67 -4.45 0.18 -32.78
C ALA A 67 -5.80 0.92 -32.88
N THR A 68 -6.53 1.07 -31.78
CA THR A 68 -7.84 1.74 -31.72
C THR A 68 -7.93 2.55 -30.42
N PRO A 69 -8.20 3.87 -30.48
CA PRO A 69 -8.40 4.66 -29.28
C PRO A 69 -9.60 4.15 -28.49
N ALA A 70 -9.54 4.27 -27.17
CA ALA A 70 -10.64 3.94 -26.29
C ALA A 70 -10.86 5.04 -25.26
N ALA A 71 -12.06 5.16 -24.71
CA ALA A 71 -12.37 6.00 -23.57
C ALA A 71 -12.59 5.12 -22.34
N VAL A 72 -12.08 5.52 -21.18
CA VAL A 72 -12.25 4.80 -19.92
C VAL A 72 -12.85 5.68 -18.83
N GLY A 73 -13.69 5.10 -17.99
CA GLY A 73 -14.29 5.79 -16.86
C GLY A 73 -14.58 4.84 -15.71
N TRP A 74 -14.76 5.40 -14.52
CA TRP A 74 -15.03 4.63 -13.30
C TRP A 74 -16.47 4.81 -12.84
N LEU A 75 -17.06 3.72 -12.36
CA LEU A 75 -18.44 3.70 -11.89
C LEU A 75 -18.56 2.82 -10.64
N ARG A 76 -19.22 3.32 -9.60
CA ARG A 76 -19.67 2.51 -8.46
C ARG A 76 -21.19 2.35 -8.53
N THR A 77 -21.69 1.14 -8.41
CA THR A 77 -23.14 0.91 -8.30
C THR A 77 -23.64 1.29 -6.90
N PRO A 78 -24.85 1.89 -6.79
CA PRO A 78 -25.56 1.99 -5.52
C PRO A 78 -25.84 0.61 -4.90
N GLU A 79 -26.13 0.59 -3.60
CA GLU A 79 -26.41 -0.65 -2.86
C GLU A 79 -27.71 -1.33 -3.34
N GLU A 80 -28.68 -0.51 -3.73
CA GLU A 80 -30.00 -0.92 -4.20
C GLU A 80 -30.06 -1.27 -5.69
N ALA A 81 -29.02 -0.93 -6.47
CA ALA A 81 -29.02 -1.13 -7.92
C ALA A 81 -28.86 -2.60 -8.30
N THR A 82 -29.78 -3.09 -9.14
CA THR A 82 -29.69 -4.44 -9.74
C THR A 82 -29.24 -4.41 -11.19
N HIS A 83 -29.47 -3.28 -11.89
CA HIS A 83 -29.04 -3.06 -13.27
C HIS A 83 -28.50 -1.65 -13.47
N LEU A 84 -27.77 -1.46 -14.56
CA LEU A 84 -27.34 -0.15 -15.05
C LEU A 84 -27.61 -0.01 -16.55
N GLN A 85 -27.85 1.22 -16.98
CA GLN A 85 -28.04 1.63 -18.37
C GLN A 85 -27.11 2.82 -18.68
N LEU A 86 -26.37 2.74 -19.77
CA LEU A 86 -25.57 3.87 -20.24
C LEU A 86 -26.43 4.77 -21.13
N ARG A 87 -26.28 6.08 -20.99
CA ARG A 87 -26.98 7.10 -21.76
C ARG A 87 -25.98 8.07 -22.39
N LEU A 88 -26.06 8.18 -23.70
CA LEU A 88 -25.33 9.14 -24.51
C LEU A 88 -26.15 10.44 -24.58
N VAL A 89 -25.86 11.38 -23.70
CA VAL A 89 -26.59 12.66 -23.64
C VAL A 89 -26.11 13.60 -24.74
N GLU A 90 -24.80 13.70 -24.93
CA GLU A 90 -24.16 14.63 -25.89
C GLU A 90 -23.37 13.90 -26.99
N LEU A 91 -23.39 12.57 -26.98
CA LEU A 91 -22.64 11.75 -27.93
C LEU A 91 -23.56 11.20 -29.02
N PRO A 92 -23.09 11.18 -30.29
CA PRO A 92 -23.79 10.44 -31.33
C PRO A 92 -23.82 8.94 -30.96
N PRO A 93 -24.89 8.20 -31.31
CA PRO A 93 -25.00 6.75 -31.06
C PRO A 93 -23.80 5.94 -31.56
N GLU A 94 -23.19 6.40 -32.65
CA GLU A 94 -22.00 5.85 -33.29
C GLU A 94 -20.68 6.30 -32.67
N ALA A 95 -20.67 6.98 -31.52
CA ALA A 95 -19.42 7.41 -30.87
C ALA A 95 -18.53 6.22 -30.42
N PHE A 96 -19.15 5.08 -30.12
CA PHE A 96 -18.46 3.90 -29.61
C PHE A 96 -18.85 2.64 -30.37
N ASP A 97 -17.85 1.89 -30.85
CA ASP A 97 -18.05 0.58 -31.49
C ASP A 97 -18.43 -0.50 -30.47
N ARG A 98 -17.93 -0.36 -29.24
CA ARG A 98 -18.12 -1.33 -28.17
C ARG A 98 -17.94 -0.67 -26.81
N VAL A 99 -18.82 -0.95 -25.87
CA VAL A 99 -18.62 -0.61 -24.46
C VAL A 99 -18.53 -1.88 -23.62
N GLU A 100 -17.56 -1.95 -22.73
CA GLU A 100 -17.31 -3.07 -21.84
C GLU A 100 -17.32 -2.59 -20.39
N LEU A 101 -17.90 -3.39 -19.50
CA LEU A 101 -17.95 -3.15 -18.06
C LEU A 101 -17.16 -4.26 -17.35
N TRP A 102 -16.07 -3.87 -16.72
CA TRP A 102 -15.17 -4.79 -16.02
C TRP A 102 -15.40 -4.66 -14.52
N PRO A 103 -15.90 -5.70 -13.83
CA PRO A 103 -16.04 -5.67 -12.38
C PRO A 103 -14.65 -5.66 -11.75
N ILE A 104 -14.40 -4.69 -10.89
CA ILE A 104 -13.15 -4.59 -10.13
C ILE A 104 -13.45 -4.73 -8.65
N ALA A 105 -12.82 -5.70 -7.98
CA ALA A 105 -12.93 -5.81 -6.53
C ALA A 105 -12.60 -4.44 -5.91
N GLU A 106 -13.45 -4.00 -5.00
CA GLU A 106 -13.42 -2.71 -4.32
C GLU A 106 -11.98 -2.19 -4.11
N ARG A 107 -11.68 -1.03 -4.71
CA ARG A 107 -10.37 -0.34 -4.66
C ARG A 107 -9.18 -1.31 -4.76
N ASP A 108 -8.60 -1.41 -5.96
CA ASP A 108 -7.15 -1.46 -6.00
C ASP A 108 -6.68 -0.05 -5.57
N PRO A 109 -6.09 0.16 -4.37
CA PRO A 109 -5.72 1.49 -3.86
C PRO A 109 -4.56 2.13 -4.63
N LYS A 110 -4.15 1.53 -5.75
CA LYS A 110 -3.08 1.97 -6.61
C LYS A 110 -3.59 3.10 -7.52
N CYS A 111 -3.44 4.33 -7.02
CA CYS A 111 -3.24 5.56 -7.79
C CYS A 111 -4.49 6.33 -8.28
N HIS A 112 -4.96 7.36 -7.53
CA HIS A 112 -5.56 8.59 -8.11
C HIS A 112 -5.54 9.80 -7.12
N PRO A 113 -5.60 11.07 -7.61
CA PRO A 113 -4.98 12.32 -7.12
C PRO A 113 -5.74 13.07 -6.03
N HIS A 114 -6.62 12.39 -5.29
CA HIS A 114 -7.23 12.89 -4.05
C HIS A 114 -6.69 12.15 -2.83
N ALA A 115 -5.39 11.83 -2.79
CA ALA A 115 -4.73 11.19 -1.64
C ALA A 115 -4.64 12.10 -0.39
N ASN A 116 -5.70 12.87 -0.11
CA ASN A 116 -6.14 13.17 1.25
C ASN A 116 -6.62 11.86 1.89
N VAL A 117 -5.68 10.96 2.17
CA VAL A 117 -5.92 9.97 3.22
C VAL A 117 -6.12 10.80 4.50
N PRO A 118 -7.30 10.80 5.14
CA PRO A 118 -7.48 11.52 6.39
C PRO A 118 -6.39 11.10 7.38
N ARG A 119 -5.95 12.03 8.23
CA ARG A 119 -4.87 11.75 9.19
C ARG A 119 -5.25 10.51 10.01
N TRP A 120 -4.32 9.57 10.14
CA TRP A 120 -4.38 8.51 11.17
C TRP A 120 -4.67 9.06 12.58
N SER A 121 -4.31 10.32 12.84
CA SER A 121 -4.67 11.03 14.07
C SER A 121 -6.18 11.18 14.31
N ALA A 122 -7.05 10.81 13.37
CA ALA A 122 -8.49 10.65 13.59
C ALA A 122 -8.84 9.40 14.45
N TYR A 123 -7.91 8.44 14.61
CA TYR A 123 -8.23 7.13 15.21
C TYR A 123 -7.43 6.73 16.45
N ARG A 124 -6.61 7.63 17.05
CA ARG A 124 -6.01 7.62 18.41
C ARG A 124 -4.49 7.84 18.35
N ARG A 125 -3.97 9.01 18.78
CA ARG A 125 -2.87 9.12 19.76
C ARG A 125 -2.32 10.50 20.06
N ARG A 126 -1.84 10.63 21.31
CA ARG A 126 -0.75 11.52 21.76
C ARG A 126 0.57 10.91 21.26
N GLU A 127 1.06 11.31 20.09
CA GLU A 127 2.45 10.98 19.74
C GLU A 127 3.38 11.71 20.72
N PRO A 128 4.46 11.08 21.22
CA PRO A 128 5.55 11.80 21.87
C PRO A 128 6.32 12.56 20.78
N HIS A 129 5.73 13.66 20.31
CA HIS A 129 6.27 14.41 19.19
C HIS A 129 7.73 14.81 19.46
N GLY A 130 8.60 14.38 18.56
CA GLY A 130 9.97 14.86 18.48
C GLY A 130 10.93 14.32 19.53
N ARG A 131 10.63 13.27 20.32
CA ARG A 131 11.63 12.65 21.21
C ARG A 131 11.99 11.25 20.73
N VAL A 132 13.24 11.05 20.31
CA VAL A 132 13.71 9.78 19.74
C VAL A 132 14.91 9.26 20.54
N SER A 133 14.86 8.01 20.97
CA SER A 133 15.99 7.31 21.56
C SER A 133 16.56 6.32 20.54
N ILE A 134 17.85 6.46 20.24
CA ILE A 134 18.56 5.56 19.33
C ILE A 134 19.72 4.87 20.04
N PRO A 135 20.03 3.60 19.73
CA PRO A 135 21.22 2.93 20.26
C PRO A 135 22.48 3.61 19.72
N ALA A 136 23.57 3.54 20.47
CA ALA A 136 24.89 4.04 20.04
C ALA A 136 25.32 3.49 18.66
N ALA A 137 24.92 2.27 18.31
CA ALA A 137 25.18 1.67 16.99
C ALA A 137 24.55 2.44 15.81
N LEU A 138 23.58 3.32 16.07
CA LEU A 138 22.90 4.17 15.08
C LEU A 138 23.28 5.65 15.19
N GLU A 139 24.34 6.01 15.94
CA GLU A 139 24.79 7.41 16.09
C GLU A 139 25.10 8.07 14.74
N GLY A 140 25.56 7.30 13.73
CA GLY A 140 25.76 7.80 12.37
C GLY A 140 24.50 8.30 11.67
N LEU A 141 23.30 8.04 12.22
CA LEU A 141 22.01 8.46 11.66
C LEU A 141 21.46 9.76 12.28
N LEU A 142 22.21 10.45 13.13
CA LEU A 142 21.74 11.68 13.80
C LEU A 142 21.18 12.73 12.81
N ASP A 143 21.81 12.89 11.65
CA ASP A 143 21.32 13.81 10.61
C ASP A 143 19.94 13.42 10.04
N VAL A 144 19.65 12.11 9.94
CA VAL A 144 18.34 11.62 9.50
C VAL A 144 17.24 12.04 10.48
N PHE A 145 17.57 12.20 11.77
CA PHE A 145 16.63 12.60 12.82
C PHE A 145 16.64 14.11 13.12
N ARG A 146 17.25 14.93 12.25
CA ARG A 146 17.23 16.39 12.40
C ARG A 146 15.80 16.90 12.60
N GLY A 147 15.62 17.74 13.62
CA GLY A 147 14.30 18.25 14.05
C GLY A 147 13.69 17.50 15.25
N ALA A 148 14.32 16.43 15.72
CA ALA A 148 13.96 15.73 16.96
C ALA A 148 14.94 16.04 18.11
N ASP A 149 14.45 15.95 19.36
CA ASP A 149 15.20 15.70 20.59
C ASP A 149 15.68 14.24 20.58
N VAL A 150 16.89 14.02 20.06
CA VAL A 150 17.50 12.69 19.95
C VAL A 150 18.38 12.41 21.16
N GLU A 151 18.10 11.31 21.85
CA GLU A 151 18.97 10.76 22.88
C GLU A 151 19.67 9.50 22.34
N VAL A 152 21.00 9.54 22.27
CA VAL A 152 21.80 8.34 22.02
C VAL A 152 21.93 7.59 23.35
N ILE A 153 21.36 6.38 23.39
CA ILE A 153 21.38 5.55 24.59
C ILE A 153 22.46 4.47 24.47
N GLU A 154 23.32 4.41 25.46
CA GLU A 154 24.21 3.26 25.66
C GLU A 154 23.41 2.01 26.00
N ARG A 155 24.05 0.85 25.88
CA ARG A 155 23.46 -0.45 26.24
C ARG A 155 22.86 -0.40 27.66
N PRO A 156 21.54 -0.61 27.82
CA PRO A 156 20.93 -0.68 29.14
C PRO A 156 21.47 -1.86 29.95
N ARG A 157 21.67 -1.69 31.26
CA ARG A 157 22.16 -2.78 32.14
C ARG A 157 21.05 -3.73 32.60
N SER A 158 19.78 -3.36 32.40
CA SER A 158 18.62 -4.15 32.82
C SER A 158 17.37 -3.78 32.01
N ARG A 159 16.36 -4.66 32.03
CA ARG A 159 15.04 -4.38 31.44
C ARG A 159 14.37 -3.15 32.06
N ALA A 160 14.58 -2.90 33.35
CA ALA A 160 14.04 -1.75 34.04
C ALA A 160 14.66 -0.43 33.56
N MET A 161 15.98 -0.43 33.31
CA MET A 161 16.66 0.73 32.72
C MET A 161 16.20 0.98 31.29
N LEU A 162 16.03 -0.08 30.48
CA LEU A 162 15.46 0.05 29.14
C LEU A 162 14.05 0.65 29.21
N ALA A 163 13.16 0.12 30.05
CA ALA A 163 11.82 0.65 30.22
C ALA A 163 11.81 2.14 30.58
N LYS A 164 12.66 2.57 31.52
CA LYS A 164 12.79 3.99 31.89
C LYS A 164 13.27 4.86 30.72
N ALA A 165 14.18 4.34 29.90
CA ALA A 165 14.75 5.08 28.77
C ALA A 165 13.74 5.28 27.62
N VAL A 166 12.79 4.35 27.44
CA VAL A 166 11.86 4.39 26.29
C VAL A 166 10.53 5.09 26.55
N VAL A 167 10.11 5.27 27.81
CA VAL A 167 8.78 5.82 28.15
C VAL A 167 8.54 7.17 27.48
N ALA A 168 7.38 7.31 26.84
CA ALA A 168 6.94 8.51 26.13
C ALA A 168 7.93 9.00 25.07
N ARG A 169 8.56 8.07 24.35
CA ARG A 169 9.50 8.33 23.25
C ARG A 169 9.28 7.36 22.10
N THR A 170 9.82 7.70 20.94
CA THR A 170 10.12 6.71 19.91
C THR A 170 11.48 6.09 20.23
N CYS A 171 11.57 4.78 20.41
CA CYS A 171 12.82 4.09 20.68
C CYS A 171 13.12 3.03 19.63
N ILE A 172 14.33 3.06 19.07
CA ILE A 172 14.84 1.97 18.24
C ILE A 172 15.57 0.99 19.14
N LEU A 173 15.19 -0.29 19.12
CA LEU A 173 15.87 -1.32 19.89
C LEU A 173 17.06 -1.88 19.10
N ASP A 174 18.23 -1.91 19.74
CA ASP A 174 19.34 -2.70 19.24
C ASP A 174 19.00 -4.20 19.33
N PRO A 175 19.17 -4.98 18.25
CA PRO A 175 18.90 -6.41 18.25
C PRO A 175 19.68 -7.17 19.33
N SER A 176 20.91 -6.73 19.66
CA SER A 176 21.72 -7.34 20.72
C SER A 176 21.06 -7.22 22.10
N TRP A 177 20.32 -6.14 22.38
CA TRP A 177 19.66 -5.95 23.66
C TRP A 177 18.55 -6.98 23.89
N CYS A 178 17.92 -7.49 22.82
CA CYS A 178 16.89 -8.51 22.93
C CYS A 178 17.42 -9.80 23.56
N ASP A 179 18.57 -10.28 23.09
CA ASP A 179 19.17 -11.51 23.61
C ASP A 179 19.89 -11.27 24.95
N GLU A 180 20.65 -10.19 25.06
CA GLU A 180 21.48 -9.92 26.23
C GLU A 180 20.67 -9.57 27.49
N LEU A 181 19.52 -8.88 27.33
CA LEU A 181 18.60 -8.62 28.43
C LEU A 181 17.58 -9.75 28.61
N GLY A 182 17.62 -10.77 27.73
CA GLY A 182 16.67 -11.87 27.68
C GLY A 182 15.23 -11.40 27.51
N LEU A 183 15.00 -10.38 26.67
CA LEU A 183 13.66 -9.84 26.44
C LEU A 183 12.70 -10.94 25.99
N THR A 184 11.42 -10.75 26.30
CA THR A 184 10.32 -11.59 25.86
C THR A 184 9.34 -10.79 25.01
N LEU A 185 8.43 -11.46 24.31
CA LEU A 185 7.33 -10.76 23.63
C LEU A 185 6.48 -9.93 24.60
N ALA A 186 6.28 -10.41 25.83
CA ALA A 186 5.58 -9.67 26.88
C ALA A 186 6.34 -8.39 27.29
N ASP A 187 7.67 -8.43 27.31
CA ASP A 187 8.49 -7.24 27.53
C ASP A 187 8.31 -6.22 26.41
N LEU A 188 8.34 -6.66 25.14
CA LEU A 188 8.08 -5.76 24.00
C LEU A 188 6.69 -5.12 24.10
N ARG A 189 5.64 -5.89 24.39
CA ARG A 189 4.28 -5.36 24.60
C ARG A 189 4.24 -4.33 25.72
N ARG A 190 4.98 -4.56 26.80
CA ARG A 190 5.06 -3.61 27.91
C ARG A 190 5.77 -2.32 27.51
N LEU A 191 6.90 -2.41 26.80
CA LEU A 191 7.62 -1.24 26.30
C LEU A 191 6.76 -0.44 25.32
N GLY A 192 6.15 -1.12 24.36
CA GLY A 192 5.24 -0.53 23.37
C GLY A 192 3.93 -0.02 23.97
N ARG A 193 3.60 -0.26 25.24
CA ARG A 193 2.39 0.32 25.85
C ARG A 193 2.48 1.83 26.03
N ASP A 194 3.67 2.29 26.39
CA ASP A 194 3.92 3.67 26.84
C ASP A 194 4.89 4.39 25.89
N ALA A 195 5.25 3.77 24.77
CA ALA A 195 6.26 4.25 23.84
C ALA A 195 5.96 3.78 22.40
N HIS A 196 6.64 4.39 21.43
CA HIS A 196 6.71 3.87 20.07
C HIS A 196 8.03 3.11 19.92
N VAL A 197 7.97 1.77 19.86
CA VAL A 197 9.17 0.92 19.88
C VAL A 197 9.38 0.28 18.51
N VAL A 198 10.52 0.60 17.89
CA VAL A 198 10.96 -0.01 16.63
C VAL A 198 11.86 -1.20 16.94
N VAL A 199 11.52 -2.38 16.42
CA VAL A 199 12.26 -3.63 16.58
C VAL A 199 12.50 -4.28 15.23
N ASP A 200 13.68 -4.86 15.02
CA ASP A 200 14.01 -5.51 13.75
C ASP A 200 13.23 -6.83 13.56
N LEU A 201 13.05 -7.23 12.30
CA LEU A 201 12.22 -8.38 11.96
C LEU A 201 12.76 -9.69 12.55
N ALA A 202 14.09 -9.84 12.64
CA ALA A 202 14.70 -11.07 13.14
C ALA A 202 14.56 -11.19 14.66
N SER A 203 14.82 -10.12 15.43
CA SER A 203 14.59 -10.16 16.88
C SER A 203 13.10 -10.39 17.19
N PHE A 204 12.18 -9.75 16.46
CA PHE A 204 10.75 -10.00 16.67
C PHE A 204 10.38 -11.47 16.36
N ALA A 205 10.81 -12.01 15.21
CA ALA A 205 10.56 -13.40 14.84
C ALA A 205 11.08 -14.39 15.88
N ALA A 206 12.29 -14.15 16.41
CA ALA A 206 12.88 -14.98 17.45
C ALA A 206 12.09 -14.93 18.77
N LEU A 207 11.68 -13.72 19.21
CA LEU A 207 10.89 -13.53 20.43
C LEU A 207 9.51 -14.17 20.32
N LEU A 208 8.85 -14.02 19.18
CA LEU A 208 7.56 -14.64 18.92
C LEU A 208 7.69 -16.16 18.82
N GLY A 209 8.74 -16.67 18.16
CA GLY A 209 9.03 -18.11 18.10
C GLY A 209 9.25 -18.75 19.47
N ARG A 210 9.84 -18.02 20.44
CA ARG A 210 9.96 -18.48 21.84
C ARG A 210 8.64 -18.43 22.60
N ALA A 211 7.72 -17.54 22.21
CA ALA A 211 6.46 -17.29 22.91
C ALA A 211 5.29 -18.15 22.41
N THR A 212 5.37 -18.72 21.20
CA THR A 212 4.27 -19.52 20.63
C THR A 212 4.70 -20.94 20.30
N GLU A 213 3.81 -21.90 20.55
CA GLU A 213 3.88 -23.25 19.99
C GLU A 213 3.31 -23.31 18.55
N ARG A 214 2.77 -22.18 18.05
CA ARG A 214 2.01 -22.08 16.80
C ARG A 214 2.92 -21.97 15.59
N GLY A 215 3.70 -23.01 15.32
CA GLY A 215 4.55 -23.11 14.14
C GLY A 215 5.69 -22.09 14.10
N LYS A 216 6.60 -22.28 13.15
CA LYS A 216 7.81 -21.46 13.07
C LYS A 216 7.55 -20.18 12.28
N ILE A 217 7.74 -19.05 12.92
CA ILE A 217 7.85 -17.75 12.24
C ILE A 217 9.30 -17.59 11.82
N GLU A 218 9.49 -17.26 10.55
CA GLU A 218 10.80 -17.31 9.92
C GLU A 218 11.08 -16.02 9.18
N THR A 219 12.30 -15.53 9.30
CA THR A 219 12.83 -14.54 8.36
C THR A 219 13.41 -15.25 7.15
N ARG A 220 13.36 -14.59 6.00
CA ARG A 220 14.02 -15.04 4.77
C ARG A 220 14.79 -13.87 4.16
N ARG A 221 15.91 -14.18 3.51
CA ARG A 221 16.62 -13.21 2.66
C ARG A 221 16.33 -13.52 1.20
N TYR A 222 15.91 -12.52 0.46
CA TYR A 222 15.84 -12.55 -0.99
C TYR A 222 17.03 -11.82 -1.56
N ALA A 223 17.64 -12.39 -2.60
CA ALA A 223 18.74 -11.77 -3.32
C ALA A 223 18.61 -12.03 -4.82
N SER A 224 18.86 -11.03 -5.65
CA SER A 224 18.85 -11.14 -7.11
C SER A 224 19.94 -10.26 -7.72
N PRO A 225 20.73 -10.77 -8.68
CA PRO A 225 21.76 -9.98 -9.36
C PRO A 225 21.18 -8.90 -10.30
N TYR A 226 19.92 -9.03 -10.73
CA TYR A 226 19.36 -8.18 -11.79
C TYR A 226 18.03 -7.50 -11.42
N GLU A 227 17.36 -7.96 -10.36
CA GLU A 227 16.01 -7.49 -10.01
C GLU A 227 16.05 -6.69 -8.72
N LEU A 228 15.64 -5.42 -8.82
CA LEU A 228 15.50 -4.55 -7.66
C LEU A 228 14.44 -5.10 -6.70
N MET A 229 14.78 -5.25 -5.42
CA MET A 229 13.82 -5.59 -4.38
C MET A 229 12.98 -4.35 -4.05
N SER A 230 11.66 -4.50 -4.05
CA SER A 230 10.74 -3.40 -3.83
C SER A 230 9.73 -3.74 -2.74
N ALA A 231 9.33 -2.72 -1.99
CA ALA A 231 8.25 -2.79 -1.02
C ALA A 231 6.95 -2.29 -1.64
N ARG A 232 5.85 -3.04 -1.49
CA ARG A 232 4.49 -2.55 -1.71
C ARG A 232 3.97 -1.91 -0.43
N VAL A 233 3.31 -0.76 -0.55
CA VAL A 233 2.57 -0.12 0.55
C VAL A 233 1.22 -0.80 0.71
N GLU A 234 1.07 -1.60 1.76
CA GLU A 234 -0.18 -2.33 2.08
C GLU A 234 -1.16 -1.46 2.87
N PHE A 235 -0.64 -0.54 3.68
CA PHE A 235 -1.43 0.34 4.52
C PHE A 235 -0.84 1.74 4.53
N ALA A 236 -1.66 2.74 4.18
CA ALA A 236 -1.27 4.16 4.20
C ALA A 236 -1.56 4.74 5.60
N ASP A 237 -0.49 4.90 6.39
CA ASP A 237 -0.53 5.39 7.78
C ASP A 237 0.62 6.39 8.02
N VAL A 238 0.81 6.93 9.23
CA VAL A 238 1.92 7.82 9.58
C VAL A 238 3.25 7.25 9.08
N PRO A 239 3.62 5.98 9.31
CA PRO A 239 4.90 5.45 8.83
C PRO A 239 5.07 5.42 7.30
N THR A 240 3.98 5.49 6.53
CA THR A 240 3.98 5.33 5.06
C THR A 240 3.34 6.52 4.31
N ARG A 241 2.93 7.60 5.01
CA ARG A 241 2.12 8.70 4.43
C ARG A 241 2.78 9.43 3.25
N GLY A 242 4.12 9.52 3.25
CA GLY A 242 4.90 10.12 2.14
C GLY A 242 4.99 9.23 0.90
N PHE A 243 4.54 7.98 1.00
CA PHE A 243 4.69 6.93 0.00
C PHE A 243 3.35 6.33 -0.44
N ALA A 244 2.22 6.85 0.03
CA ALA A 244 0.89 6.36 -0.33
C ALA A 244 0.61 6.40 -1.85
N LEU A 245 1.32 7.27 -2.59
CA LEU A 245 1.25 7.35 -4.06
C LEU A 245 2.28 6.47 -4.78
N HIS A 246 3.25 5.88 -4.06
CA HIS A 246 4.30 5.08 -4.69
C HIS A 246 3.82 3.71 -5.10
N ASP A 247 2.79 3.19 -4.42
CA ASP A 247 2.31 1.81 -4.49
C ASP A 247 3.42 0.78 -4.23
N VAL A 248 4.48 0.81 -5.04
CA VAL A 248 5.72 0.05 -4.93
C VAL A 248 6.92 1.00 -4.92
N LEU A 249 7.84 0.83 -3.97
CA LEU A 249 9.07 1.63 -3.83
C LEU A 249 10.31 0.75 -3.66
N PRO A 250 11.50 1.16 -4.17
CA PRO A 250 12.76 0.45 -3.93
C PRO A 250 13.03 0.22 -2.43
N TYR A 251 13.19 -1.04 -2.04
CA TYR A 251 13.48 -1.47 -0.67
C TYR A 251 14.53 -2.58 -0.70
N ALA A 252 15.76 -2.19 -1.02
CA ALA A 252 16.88 -3.11 -1.22
C ALA A 252 18.19 -2.52 -0.72
N THR A 253 19.07 -3.37 -0.22
CA THR A 253 20.51 -3.14 -0.18
C THR A 253 21.20 -3.81 -1.37
N VAL A 254 22.43 -3.42 -1.65
CA VAL A 254 23.35 -4.09 -2.55
C VAL A 254 24.38 -4.82 -1.68
N ASP A 255 24.40 -6.15 -1.77
CA ASP A 255 25.32 -7.00 -1.00
C ASP A 255 26.73 -7.04 -1.63
N ASP A 256 27.67 -7.72 -0.96
CA ASP A 256 29.07 -7.83 -1.42
C ASP A 256 29.23 -8.55 -2.77
N ASP A 257 28.23 -9.35 -3.17
CA ASP A 257 28.16 -10.04 -4.46
C ASP A 257 27.48 -9.16 -5.54
N MET A 258 27.28 -7.87 -5.26
CA MET A 258 26.59 -6.91 -6.14
C MET A 258 25.16 -7.31 -6.49
N ARG A 259 24.47 -8.02 -5.58
CA ARG A 259 23.05 -8.39 -5.74
C ARG A 259 22.17 -7.44 -4.94
N PHE A 260 21.00 -7.15 -5.47
CA PHE A 260 19.94 -6.56 -4.65
C PHE A 260 19.49 -7.56 -3.61
N SER A 261 19.36 -7.14 -2.36
CA SER A 261 19.08 -8.00 -1.22
C SER A 261 18.07 -7.34 -0.29
N THR A 262 17.18 -8.14 0.29
CA THR A 262 16.28 -7.70 1.34
C THR A 262 15.94 -8.85 2.28
N ARG A 263 15.78 -8.54 3.56
CA ARG A 263 15.31 -9.48 4.57
C ARG A 263 13.83 -9.22 4.81
N VAL A 264 13.05 -10.29 4.81
CA VAL A 264 11.61 -10.28 5.03
C VAL A 264 11.26 -11.20 6.19
N LEU A 265 10.11 -10.94 6.81
CA LEU A 265 9.41 -11.88 7.67
C LEU A 265 8.40 -12.66 6.83
N ARG A 266 8.47 -13.99 6.84
CA ARG A 266 7.61 -14.84 6.01
C ARG A 266 6.14 -14.69 6.42
N ALA A 267 5.28 -14.34 5.46
CA ALA A 267 3.84 -14.25 5.67
C ALA A 267 3.16 -15.63 5.64
N ASN A 268 3.67 -16.56 6.47
CA ASN A 268 3.17 -17.91 6.56
C ASN A 268 1.90 -18.00 7.45
N ARG A 269 1.33 -19.20 7.58
CA ARG A 269 0.12 -19.42 8.39
C ARG A 269 0.30 -19.03 9.86
N ALA A 270 1.50 -19.20 10.42
CA ALA A 270 1.81 -18.83 11.80
C ALA A 270 1.78 -17.32 11.99
N TRP A 271 2.46 -16.58 11.11
CA TRP A 271 2.41 -15.13 11.07
C TRP A 271 0.97 -14.63 10.91
N LYS A 272 0.23 -15.13 9.92
CA LYS A 272 -1.16 -14.71 9.68
C LYS A 272 -2.04 -14.93 10.91
N ALA A 273 -1.97 -16.10 11.52
CA ALA A 273 -2.75 -16.42 12.72
C ALA A 273 -2.38 -15.51 13.91
N PHE A 274 -1.11 -15.12 14.05
CA PHE A 274 -0.68 -14.17 15.06
C PHE A 274 -1.17 -12.74 14.75
N ALA A 275 -0.96 -12.28 13.52
CA ALA A 275 -1.35 -10.95 13.09
C ALA A 275 -2.86 -10.73 13.20
N ASP A 276 -3.67 -11.70 12.77
CA ASP A 276 -5.13 -11.67 12.91
C ASP A 276 -5.58 -11.67 14.39
N ALA A 277 -4.88 -12.42 15.25
CA ALA A 277 -5.24 -12.53 16.67
C ALA A 277 -4.88 -11.29 17.50
N GLU A 278 -3.77 -10.64 17.18
CA GLU A 278 -3.24 -9.50 17.94
C GLU A 278 -3.49 -8.15 17.25
N GLY A 279 -4.15 -8.15 16.09
CA GLY A 279 -4.48 -6.93 15.33
C GLY A 279 -3.24 -6.24 14.73
N VAL A 280 -2.28 -7.03 14.25
CA VAL A 280 -1.06 -6.51 13.63
C VAL A 280 -1.32 -6.18 12.16
N ALA A 281 -1.01 -4.94 11.77
CA ALA A 281 -1.17 -4.46 10.40
C ALA A 281 0.16 -4.51 9.65
N THR A 282 0.22 -5.21 8.53
CA THR A 282 1.35 -5.09 7.60
C THR A 282 1.30 -3.71 6.94
N LEU A 283 2.39 -2.95 7.04
CA LEU A 283 2.52 -1.64 6.41
C LEU A 283 3.21 -1.73 5.05
N LEU A 284 4.28 -2.54 4.99
CA LEU A 284 5.06 -2.77 3.79
C LEU A 284 5.23 -4.28 3.57
N SER A 285 4.96 -4.75 2.36
CA SER A 285 5.20 -6.13 1.94
C SER A 285 6.20 -6.19 0.78
N SER A 286 6.85 -7.33 0.56
CA SER A 286 7.76 -7.53 -0.56
C SER A 286 6.98 -7.69 -1.87
N GLU A 287 7.28 -6.87 -2.89
CA GLU A 287 6.65 -6.96 -4.22
C GLU A 287 7.49 -7.76 -5.21
N THR A 288 8.75 -7.35 -5.38
CA THR A 288 9.73 -7.93 -6.31
C THR A 288 10.82 -8.62 -5.49
N PRO A 289 11.43 -9.71 -6.00
CA PRO A 289 11.74 -9.96 -7.41
C PRO A 289 10.84 -10.97 -8.13
N TRP A 290 9.98 -11.72 -7.43
CA TRP A 290 9.18 -12.78 -8.07
C TRP A 290 7.69 -12.66 -7.75
N GLU A 291 6.85 -12.52 -8.78
CA GLU A 291 5.38 -12.42 -8.67
C GLU A 291 4.75 -13.58 -7.87
N ASN A 292 5.39 -14.76 -7.85
CA ASN A 292 4.91 -15.94 -7.12
C ASN A 292 5.42 -16.06 -5.68
N ARG A 293 6.26 -15.11 -5.22
CA ARG A 293 6.88 -15.10 -3.88
C ARG A 293 6.78 -13.72 -3.21
N CYS A 294 5.84 -12.89 -3.64
CA CYS A 294 5.53 -11.60 -3.05
C CYS A 294 4.63 -11.72 -1.81
N GLY A 295 4.49 -10.64 -1.05
CA GLY A 295 3.61 -10.54 0.12
C GLY A 295 4.24 -10.89 1.47
N ASP A 296 5.55 -11.19 1.53
CA ASP A 296 6.24 -11.31 2.82
C ASP A 296 6.42 -9.93 3.46
N VAL A 297 6.50 -9.87 4.79
CA VAL A 297 6.44 -8.62 5.54
C VAL A 297 7.81 -7.94 5.60
N LEU A 298 7.84 -6.65 5.27
CA LEU A 298 9.00 -5.76 5.40
C LEU A 298 8.83 -4.76 6.54
N SER A 299 7.59 -4.33 6.79
CA SER A 299 7.23 -3.49 7.93
C SER A 299 5.82 -3.82 8.42
N ALA A 300 5.62 -3.85 9.73
CA ALA A 300 4.30 -4.07 10.35
C ALA A 300 4.16 -3.27 11.64
N ALA A 301 2.95 -2.78 11.90
CA ALA A 301 2.60 -2.05 13.12
C ALA A 301 1.67 -2.86 14.00
N TRP A 302 1.92 -2.79 15.31
CA TRP A 302 1.12 -3.45 16.33
C TRP A 302 0.78 -2.46 17.45
N ALA A 303 -0.48 -2.05 17.50
CA ALA A 303 -0.98 -1.17 18.55
C ALA A 303 -1.07 -1.90 19.89
N VAL A 304 -0.39 -1.37 20.92
CA VAL A 304 -0.41 -1.93 22.28
C VAL A 304 -0.74 -0.81 23.27
N GLY A 305 -1.93 -0.84 23.88
CA GLY A 305 -2.37 0.22 24.80
C GLY A 305 -2.29 1.61 24.15
N ASP A 306 -1.52 2.52 24.74
CA ASP A 306 -1.34 3.90 24.26
C ASP A 306 -0.05 4.10 23.43
N GLY A 307 0.72 3.04 23.15
CA GLY A 307 1.90 3.05 22.28
C GLY A 307 1.96 1.93 21.20
N GLU A 308 3.03 1.88 20.42
CA GLU A 308 3.12 1.03 19.23
C GLU A 308 4.38 0.20 19.23
N LEU A 309 4.29 -1.00 18.66
CA LEU A 309 5.44 -1.76 18.19
C LEU A 309 5.49 -1.68 16.67
N LEU A 310 6.60 -1.20 16.15
CA LEU A 310 6.88 -1.14 14.72
C LEU A 310 7.97 -2.16 14.39
N LEU A 311 7.63 -3.15 13.57
CA LEU A 311 8.50 -4.25 13.19
C LEU A 311 9.15 -3.89 11.86
N THR A 312 10.43 -3.53 11.84
CA THR A 312 11.13 -3.22 10.57
C THR A 312 12.65 -3.28 10.72
N ASP A 313 13.32 -3.69 9.65
CA ASP A 313 14.78 -3.64 9.55
C ASP A 313 15.31 -2.25 9.15
N LEU A 314 14.43 -1.34 8.76
CA LEU A 314 14.77 -0.08 8.09
C LEU A 314 15.87 0.74 8.79
N PRO A 315 15.89 0.96 10.13
CA PRO A 315 16.98 1.68 10.78
C PRO A 315 18.36 1.08 10.50
N TRP A 316 18.44 -0.26 10.49
CA TRP A 316 19.68 -1.00 10.28
C TRP A 316 20.10 -1.01 8.81
N LEU A 317 19.12 -1.02 7.89
CA LEU A 317 19.38 -0.88 6.46
C LEU A 317 19.93 0.51 6.14
N VAL A 318 19.37 1.57 6.73
CA VAL A 318 19.85 2.95 6.57
C VAL A 318 21.25 3.15 7.16
N ALA A 319 21.55 2.48 8.27
CA ALA A 319 22.91 2.44 8.83
C ALA A 319 23.91 1.60 7.99
N GLY A 320 23.47 0.95 6.91
CA GLY A 320 24.33 0.17 6.02
C GLY A 320 24.72 -1.22 6.54
N ARG A 321 24.04 -1.74 7.58
CA ARG A 321 24.36 -3.03 8.21
C ARG A 321 24.37 -4.19 7.22
N ASP A 322 23.45 -4.16 6.25
CA ASP A 322 23.25 -5.23 5.26
C ASP A 322 23.70 -4.82 3.84
N GLY A 323 24.60 -3.83 3.74
CA GLY A 323 25.13 -3.31 2.49
C GLY A 323 24.58 -1.94 2.11
N ARG A 324 24.99 -1.44 0.94
CA ARG A 324 24.62 -0.09 0.49
C ARG A 324 23.17 -0.05 0.05
N LEU A 325 22.41 0.96 0.46
CA LEU A 325 21.04 1.15 -0.01
C LEU A 325 20.97 1.43 -1.52
N ALA A 326 20.03 0.76 -2.21
CA ALA A 326 19.74 1.02 -3.61
C ALA A 326 19.07 2.39 -3.82
N ALA A 327 18.27 2.84 -2.86
CA ALA A 327 17.66 4.17 -2.84
C ALA A 327 17.79 4.84 -1.46
N PRO A 328 18.96 5.39 -1.13
CA PRO A 328 19.26 5.93 0.20
C PRO A 328 18.26 6.97 0.69
N ARG A 329 17.95 7.96 -0.16
CA ARG A 329 17.02 9.04 0.16
C ARG A 329 15.60 8.54 0.48
N LEU A 330 15.09 7.57 -0.28
CA LEU A 330 13.77 6.97 -0.03
C LEU A 330 13.74 6.28 1.33
N ALA A 331 14.77 5.51 1.64
CA ALA A 331 14.87 4.79 2.91
C ALA A 331 15.01 5.74 4.11
N GLU A 332 15.78 6.83 3.98
CA GLU A 332 15.90 7.87 5.02
C GLU A 332 14.57 8.56 5.30
N HIS A 333 13.82 8.94 4.26
CA HIS A 333 12.50 9.53 4.44
C HIS A 333 11.51 8.54 5.05
N LEU A 334 11.54 7.28 4.61
CA LEU A 334 10.71 6.24 5.19
C LEU A 334 11.06 6.03 6.67
N LEU A 335 12.34 6.10 7.05
CA LEU A 335 12.78 6.00 8.43
C LEU A 335 12.28 7.17 9.27
N ARG A 336 12.41 8.41 8.77
CA ARG A 336 11.82 9.60 9.40
C ARG A 336 10.34 9.42 9.64
N MET A 337 9.63 8.87 8.65
CA MET A 337 8.20 8.61 8.78
C MET A 337 7.88 7.53 9.81
N HIS A 338 8.66 6.45 9.84
CA HIS A 338 8.55 5.38 10.85
C HIS A 338 8.75 5.88 12.27
N VAL A 339 9.51 6.96 12.48
CA VAL A 339 9.69 7.57 13.81
C VAL A 339 8.79 8.79 14.08
N GLY A 340 7.83 9.08 13.20
CA GLY A 340 6.86 10.16 13.36
C GLY A 340 7.39 11.57 13.05
N LEU A 341 8.55 11.68 12.40
CA LEU A 341 9.12 12.96 12.03
C LEU A 341 8.52 13.51 10.72
N PRO A 342 8.47 14.83 10.54
CA PRO A 342 8.11 15.42 9.26
C PRO A 342 9.18 15.14 8.21
N LEU A 343 8.78 15.15 6.93
CA LEU A 343 9.73 15.21 5.83
C LEU A 343 10.13 16.67 5.64
N ASP A 344 11.44 16.93 5.51
CA ASP A 344 11.96 18.29 5.35
C ASP A 344 11.74 18.82 3.92
N ASP A 345 11.39 17.93 2.98
CA ASP A 345 11.09 18.29 1.61
C ASP A 345 9.60 18.04 1.27
N ALA A 346 9.01 18.95 0.51
CA ALA A 346 7.67 18.78 -0.05
C ALA A 346 7.63 17.70 -1.16
N VAL A 347 8.60 16.78 -1.17
CA VAL A 347 8.75 15.75 -2.17
C VAL A 347 7.78 14.65 -1.82
N GLN A 348 6.58 14.78 -2.38
CA GLN A 348 5.96 13.59 -2.91
C GLN A 348 7.00 12.98 -3.85
N TYR A 349 7.43 11.76 -3.57
CA TYR A 349 8.16 11.04 -4.59
C TYR A 349 7.17 10.89 -5.76
N TRP A 350 7.60 11.16 -6.98
CA TRP A 350 6.77 10.94 -8.15
C TRP A 350 7.49 9.82 -8.89
N THR A 351 6.97 8.61 -8.80
CA THR A 351 7.34 7.54 -9.73
C THR A 351 6.86 7.98 -11.11
N ARG A 352 7.57 7.62 -12.17
CA ARG A 352 7.31 8.03 -13.58
C ARG A 352 5.97 7.50 -14.15
N TRP A 353 4.88 7.61 -13.40
CA TRP A 353 3.49 7.42 -13.82
C TRP A 353 2.93 8.67 -14.51
N GLU A 354 3.74 9.73 -14.65
CA GLU A 354 3.46 10.90 -15.50
C GLU A 354 3.45 10.60 -17.01
N ASP A 355 3.70 9.36 -17.42
CA ASP A 355 3.19 8.94 -18.71
C ASP A 355 1.79 8.35 -18.49
N PRO A 356 0.70 9.12 -18.71
CA PRO A 356 -0.65 8.57 -18.76
C PRO A 356 -0.67 7.28 -19.57
N ARG A 357 0.14 7.15 -20.63
CA ARG A 357 0.18 5.95 -21.48
C ARG A 357 0.63 4.69 -20.76
N VAL A 358 1.45 4.79 -19.71
CA VAL A 358 1.90 3.63 -18.89
C VAL A 358 0.81 3.18 -17.92
N VAL A 359 0.18 4.11 -17.20
CA VAL A 359 -0.99 3.82 -16.34
C VAL A 359 -2.12 3.22 -17.18
N LEU A 360 -2.36 3.80 -18.35
CA LEU A 360 -3.39 3.37 -19.30
C LEU A 360 -3.06 2.02 -19.97
N ARG A 361 -1.77 1.69 -20.17
CA ARG A 361 -1.32 0.36 -20.63
C ARG A 361 -1.54 -0.71 -19.56
N ASP A 362 -1.18 -0.43 -18.32
CA ASP A 362 -1.31 -1.40 -17.23
C ASP A 362 -2.79 -1.61 -16.84
N ILE A 363 -3.63 -0.57 -16.94
CA ILE A 363 -5.10 -0.69 -16.90
C ILE A 363 -5.62 -1.54 -18.07
N ALA A 364 -5.06 -1.40 -19.27
CA ALA A 364 -5.42 -2.25 -20.39
C ALA A 364 -5.03 -3.72 -20.14
N ASP A 365 -3.95 -4.00 -19.41
CA ASP A 365 -3.53 -5.36 -19.04
C ASP A 365 -4.33 -5.97 -17.86
N LEU A 366 -4.99 -5.16 -17.01
CA LEU A 366 -5.95 -5.67 -16.01
C LEU A 366 -7.08 -6.48 -16.65
N THR A 367 -7.46 -6.14 -17.89
CA THR A 367 -8.50 -6.86 -18.67
C THR A 367 -8.12 -8.30 -19.05
N ARG A 368 -6.84 -8.68 -18.96
CA ARG A 368 -6.40 -10.08 -19.13
C ARG A 368 -6.61 -10.93 -17.88
N ARG A 369 -6.77 -10.32 -16.70
CA ARG A 369 -6.80 -11.01 -15.39
C ARG A 369 -8.22 -11.34 -14.90
N PHE A 370 -9.24 -10.65 -15.38
CA PHE A 370 -10.64 -10.82 -14.95
C PHE A 370 -11.57 -10.87 -16.16
N ALA A 371 -12.65 -11.65 -16.14
CA ALA A 371 -13.58 -11.75 -17.28
C ALA A 371 -14.61 -10.59 -17.29
N PRO A 372 -14.96 -10.02 -18.46
CA PRO A 372 -15.96 -8.96 -18.55
C PRO A 372 -17.38 -9.47 -18.24
N LEU A 373 -18.25 -8.57 -17.76
CA LEU A 373 -19.67 -8.91 -17.55
C LEU A 373 -20.35 -9.29 -18.86
N GLN A 374 -21.30 -10.24 -18.79
CA GLN A 374 -22.10 -10.68 -19.92
C GLN A 374 -23.53 -10.15 -19.79
N ALA A 375 -24.06 -9.54 -20.85
CA ALA A 375 -25.49 -9.24 -20.95
C ALA A 375 -26.29 -10.57 -20.94
N VAL A 376 -27.35 -10.66 -20.13
CA VAL A 376 -28.27 -11.81 -20.06
C VAL A 376 -29.59 -11.45 -20.72
#